data_AF-A0A427BC74-F1
#
_entry.id   AF-A0A427BC74-F1
#
_cell.length_a   1.000
_cell.length_b   1.000
_cell.length_c   1.000
_cell.angle_alpha   90.00
_cell.angle_beta   90.00
_cell.angle_gamma   90.00
#
_symmetry.space_group_name_H-M   'P 1'
#
loop_
_entity.id
_entity.type
_entity.pdbx_description
1 polymer ?
#
loop_
_entity_poly.entity_id
_entity_poly.type
_entity_poly.pdbx_seq_one_letter_code
_entity_poly.pdbx_strand_id
1 'polypeptide(L)'
;MASDGICIAVPTEENGTAAPSSDTPALKIYAGADFFGCNLKDALVAYLRSLPGVEVVDLGADKYYSIAEQVGRLVSSSAAGGSSPETRGLLSCGTGVGVSIFANKFPRVYAATCSSAGDAVNARSISACNVLAVSGMNTAPDDAVKIVDAWLHTPFKAPCPASGGVDWPDDIQAFLDNATAEMAAIPNPSSAASTCAICCLRKGIEFEPVGIMPGGEMKIVRESPTSAIVRFKAGSVEPAHHHTFGHDLVVMKGKKKVWNLTKKESYDLEDGDFLFTPAGDVHRVKYFTDTEFFIRWDGDWDIFLDEDLEAAKEAIDKELASGKN
;
A
#
# COMPACT_ATOMS: atom_id res chain seq x y z
N MET A 1 -10.08 -66.47 11.14
CA MET A 1 -10.62 -66.80 9.81
C MET A 1 -11.82 -65.90 9.59
N ALA A 2 -12.04 -65.15 8.51
CA ALA A 2 -11.33 -64.87 7.26
C ALA A 2 -11.93 -63.51 6.78
N SER A 3 -11.09 -62.52 6.46
CA SER A 3 -10.90 -61.93 5.12
C SER A 3 -12.10 -61.23 4.45
N ASP A 4 -11.94 -59.91 4.28
CA ASP A 4 -12.16 -59.07 3.10
C ASP A 4 -13.37 -59.25 2.18
N GLY A 5 -14.06 -58.13 1.96
CA GLY A 5 -15.01 -57.91 0.88
C GLY A 5 -15.22 -56.42 0.62
N ILE A 6 -14.46 -55.88 -0.34
CA ILE A 6 -14.55 -54.52 -0.89
C ILE A 6 -15.86 -54.35 -1.66
N CYS A 7 -16.61 -53.28 -1.39
CA CYS A 7 -17.57 -52.72 -2.34
C CYS A 7 -17.29 -51.22 -2.52
N ILE A 8 -16.88 -50.89 -3.74
CA ILE A 8 -16.62 -49.54 -4.25
C ILE A 8 -17.99 -48.88 -4.47
N ALA A 9 -18.29 -47.82 -3.72
CA ALA A 9 -19.39 -46.92 -4.02
C ALA A 9 -18.82 -45.60 -4.56
N VAL A 10 -19.14 -45.32 -5.82
CA VAL A 10 -18.86 -44.05 -6.48
C VAL A 10 -19.70 -42.96 -5.78
N PRO A 11 -19.12 -41.87 -5.26
CA PRO A 11 -19.93 -40.78 -4.78
C PRO A 11 -20.55 -40.09 -5.99
N THR A 12 -21.87 -40.13 -6.08
CA THR A 12 -22.64 -39.22 -6.92
C THR A 12 -22.34 -37.80 -6.47
N GLU A 13 -21.92 -36.95 -7.40
CA GLU A 13 -21.81 -35.50 -7.18
C GLU A 13 -23.19 -34.95 -6.84
N GLU A 14 -23.52 -34.90 -5.55
CA GLU A 14 -24.52 -33.96 -5.07
C GLU A 14 -23.88 -32.57 -5.14
N ASN A 15 -24.34 -31.81 -6.13
CA ASN A 15 -24.09 -30.39 -6.28
C ASN A 15 -24.81 -29.64 -5.14
N GLY A 16 -24.31 -29.82 -3.92
CA GLY A 16 -24.67 -29.04 -2.75
C GLY A 16 -23.86 -27.75 -2.79
N THR A 17 -24.47 -26.67 -3.27
CA THR A 17 -23.98 -25.32 -3.02
C THR A 17 -23.94 -25.11 -1.51
N ALA A 18 -22.78 -25.35 -0.90
CA ALA A 18 -22.52 -24.92 0.47
C ALA A 18 -22.71 -23.40 0.50
N ALA A 19 -23.73 -22.95 1.24
CA ALA A 19 -23.89 -21.54 1.56
C ALA A 19 -22.57 -21.06 2.22
N PRO A 20 -22.02 -19.90 1.82
CA PRO A 20 -20.79 -19.41 2.42
C PRO A 20 -21.02 -19.19 3.91
N SER A 21 -20.22 -19.87 4.74
CA SER A 21 -20.15 -19.64 6.18
C SER A 21 -19.69 -18.20 6.43
N SER A 22 -20.50 -17.44 7.17
CA SER A 22 -20.38 -15.99 7.43
C SER A 22 -19.30 -15.62 8.46
N ASP A 23 -18.16 -16.29 8.46
CA ASP A 23 -17.13 -16.12 9.51
C ASP A 23 -16.04 -15.09 9.17
N THR A 24 -16.03 -14.54 7.95
CA THR A 24 -15.16 -13.40 7.63
C THR A 24 -15.83 -12.12 8.13
N PRO A 25 -15.17 -11.29 8.96
CA PRO A 25 -15.72 -9.99 9.35
C PRO A 25 -16.04 -9.18 8.08
N ALA A 26 -17.18 -8.49 8.07
CA ALA A 26 -17.59 -7.65 6.94
C ALA A 26 -16.82 -6.32 6.93
N LEU A 27 -16.36 -5.87 8.12
CA LEU A 27 -15.70 -4.59 8.33
C LEU A 27 -14.49 -4.74 9.25
N LYS A 28 -13.37 -4.16 8.86
CA LYS A 28 -12.13 -4.05 9.64
C LYS A 28 -11.83 -2.59 9.94
N ILE A 29 -11.59 -2.27 11.22
CA ILE A 29 -11.34 -0.90 11.69
C ILE A 29 -9.97 -0.83 12.36
N TYR A 30 -9.12 0.08 11.88
CA TYR A 30 -7.89 0.46 12.58
C TYR A 30 -8.15 1.65 13.50
N ALA A 31 -7.99 1.45 14.81
CA ALA A 31 -8.24 2.46 15.82
C ALA A 31 -6.92 2.99 16.39
N GLY A 32 -6.82 4.31 16.62
CA GLY A 32 -5.66 4.92 17.24
C GLY A 32 -5.98 6.27 17.87
N ALA A 33 -5.15 6.71 18.80
CA ALA A 33 -5.31 8.02 19.43
C ALA A 33 -4.01 8.73 19.75
N ASP A 34 -4.09 10.02 20.07
CA ASP A 34 -3.08 10.64 20.92
C ASP A 34 -3.42 10.49 22.41
N PHE A 35 -2.54 10.99 23.28
CA PHE A 35 -2.73 10.91 24.73
C PHE A 35 -3.98 11.66 25.24
N PHE A 36 -4.53 12.61 24.49
CA PHE A 36 -5.77 13.30 24.86
C PHE A 36 -7.02 12.55 24.37
N GLY A 37 -6.89 11.69 23.35
CA GLY A 37 -7.97 10.89 22.80
C GLY A 37 -8.07 9.45 23.32
N CYS A 38 -7.09 8.98 24.09
CA CYS A 38 -6.96 7.55 24.45
C CYS A 38 -8.20 6.99 25.15
N ASN A 39 -8.70 7.67 26.19
CA ASN A 39 -9.88 7.21 26.95
C ASN A 39 -11.13 7.11 26.06
N LEU A 40 -11.32 8.07 25.15
CA LEU A 40 -12.45 8.06 24.23
C LEU A 40 -12.30 6.93 23.20
N LYS A 41 -11.10 6.76 22.63
CA LYS A 41 -10.79 5.63 21.73
C LYS A 41 -11.08 4.30 22.41
N ASP A 42 -10.66 4.09 23.66
CA ASP A 42 -10.89 2.83 24.39
C ASP A 42 -12.39 2.52 24.53
N ALA A 43 -13.21 3.52 24.89
CA ALA A 43 -14.65 3.38 24.96
C ALA A 43 -15.27 3.00 23.59
N LEU A 44 -14.82 3.67 22.52
CA LEU A 44 -15.29 3.38 21.16
C LEU A 44 -14.83 2.02 20.64
N VAL A 45 -13.61 1.59 20.95
CA VAL A 45 -13.09 0.26 20.61
C VAL A 45 -13.90 -0.82 21.33
N ALA A 46 -14.26 -0.61 22.60
CA ALA A 46 -15.13 -1.53 23.33
C ALA A 46 -16.53 -1.63 22.69
N TYR A 47 -17.12 -0.49 22.30
CA TYR A 47 -18.38 -0.47 21.55
C TYR A 47 -18.28 -1.23 20.23
N LEU A 48 -17.29 -0.92 19.39
CA LEU A 48 -17.09 -1.54 18.09
C LEU A 48 -16.88 -3.06 18.18
N ARG A 49 -16.11 -3.53 19.17
CA ARG A 49 -15.90 -4.97 19.43
C ARG A 49 -17.15 -5.69 19.91
N SER A 50 -18.16 -4.98 20.41
CA SER A 50 -19.44 -5.58 20.77
C SER A 50 -20.35 -5.83 19.57
N LEU A 51 -20.03 -5.24 18.41
CA LEU A 51 -20.83 -5.36 17.20
C LEU A 51 -20.45 -6.64 16.42
N PRO A 52 -21.43 -7.40 15.92
CA PRO A 52 -21.15 -8.55 15.07
C PRO A 52 -20.56 -8.10 13.72
N GLY A 53 -19.61 -8.88 13.18
CA GLY A 53 -19.03 -8.63 11.86
C GLY A 53 -18.02 -7.47 11.79
N VAL A 54 -17.64 -6.89 12.94
CA VAL A 54 -16.64 -5.81 13.03
C VAL A 54 -15.36 -6.33 13.71
N GLU A 55 -14.25 -6.30 12.99
CA GLU A 55 -12.91 -6.54 13.52
C GLU A 55 -12.25 -5.20 13.86
N VAL A 56 -11.68 -5.05 15.07
CA VAL A 56 -10.99 -3.83 15.50
C VAL A 56 -9.54 -4.10 15.86
N VAL A 57 -8.62 -3.54 15.07
CA VAL A 57 -7.19 -3.50 15.34
C VAL A 57 -6.86 -2.20 16.06
N ASP A 58 -6.55 -2.30 17.35
CA ASP A 58 -6.19 -1.16 18.18
C ASP A 58 -4.68 -0.94 18.15
N LEU A 59 -4.25 0.15 17.53
CA LEU A 59 -2.84 0.55 17.39
C LEU A 59 -2.34 1.33 18.62
N GLY A 60 -3.20 1.56 19.62
CA GLY A 60 -2.86 2.24 20.86
C GLY A 60 -2.79 3.76 20.71
N ALA A 61 -1.86 4.37 21.46
CA ALA A 61 -1.69 5.81 21.50
C ALA A 61 -0.23 6.23 21.23
N ASP A 62 -0.07 7.27 20.41
CA ASP A 62 1.22 7.89 20.10
C ASP A 62 0.99 9.38 19.76
N LYS A 63 2.02 10.11 19.32
CA LYS A 63 1.87 11.46 18.78
C LYS A 63 0.81 11.47 17.68
N TYR A 64 -0.02 12.51 17.66
CA TYR A 64 -1.17 12.60 16.77
C TYR A 64 -0.83 12.38 15.28
N TYR A 65 0.34 12.83 14.83
CA TYR A 65 0.79 12.60 13.45
C TYR A 65 1.29 11.17 13.21
N SER A 66 1.96 10.54 14.18
CA SER A 66 2.47 9.16 14.06
C SER A 66 1.33 8.15 14.00
N ILE A 67 0.33 8.30 14.87
CA ILE A 67 -0.80 7.37 14.91
C ILE A 67 -1.73 7.54 13.70
N ALA A 68 -1.94 8.79 13.26
CA ALA A 68 -2.72 9.08 12.05
C ALA A 68 -2.01 8.61 10.77
N GLU A 69 -0.68 8.64 10.75
CA GLU A 69 0.16 8.08 9.70
C GLU A 69 -0.06 6.56 9.57
N GLN A 70 0.02 5.83 10.69
CA GLN A 70 -0.21 4.38 10.70
C GLN A 70 -1.62 4.01 10.22
N VAL A 71 -2.67 4.65 10.79
CA VAL A 71 -4.07 4.40 10.38
C VAL A 71 -4.27 4.78 8.91
N GLY A 72 -3.80 5.95 8.48
CA GLY A 72 -3.93 6.41 7.11
C GLY A 72 -3.27 5.47 6.11
N ARG A 73 -2.05 4.98 6.41
CA ARG A 73 -1.34 4.01 5.58
C ARG A 73 -2.11 2.71 5.43
N LEU A 74 -2.64 2.15 6.52
CA LEU A 74 -3.38 0.89 6.54
C LEU A 74 -4.72 0.97 5.82
N VAL A 75 -5.42 2.10 5.95
CA VAL A 75 -6.68 2.34 5.19
C VAL A 75 -6.36 2.53 3.70
N SER A 76 -5.31 3.30 3.36
CA SER A 76 -4.90 3.58 1.98
C SER A 76 -4.46 2.33 1.21
N SER A 77 -3.78 1.40 1.87
CA SER A 77 -3.27 0.16 1.27
C SER A 77 -4.33 -0.92 1.13
N SER A 78 -5.51 -0.76 1.74
CA SER A 78 -6.61 -1.70 1.56
C SER A 78 -7.13 -1.67 0.13
N ALA A 79 -7.16 -2.83 -0.53
CA ALA A 79 -7.62 -2.95 -1.90
C ALA A 79 -9.14 -2.78 -1.98
N ALA A 80 -9.60 -1.82 -2.78
CA ALA A 80 -10.98 -1.81 -3.24
C ALA A 80 -11.13 -2.90 -4.33
N GLY A 81 -11.44 -4.13 -3.91
CA GLY A 81 -11.70 -5.24 -4.84
C GLY A 81 -11.24 -6.60 -4.31
N GLY A 82 -12.17 -7.53 -4.15
CA GLY A 82 -11.95 -8.89 -3.67
C GLY A 82 -12.89 -9.27 -2.52
N SER A 83 -12.75 -10.49 -2.00
CA SER A 83 -13.53 -11.02 -0.86
C SER A 83 -13.07 -10.49 0.51
N SER A 84 -12.23 -9.44 0.53
CA SER A 84 -11.66 -8.86 1.75
C SER A 84 -12.66 -7.93 2.45
N PRO A 85 -12.65 -7.84 3.79
CA PRO A 85 -13.47 -6.89 4.55
C PRO A 85 -13.27 -5.46 4.07
N GLU A 86 -14.35 -4.67 4.13
CA GLU A 86 -14.23 -3.22 4.03
C GLU A 86 -13.28 -2.72 5.12
N THR A 87 -12.34 -1.83 4.78
CA THR A 87 -11.37 -1.29 5.75
C THR A 87 -11.65 0.17 6.03
N ARG A 88 -11.78 0.54 7.30
CA ARG A 88 -11.96 1.94 7.75
C ARG A 88 -11.04 2.27 8.92
N GLY A 89 -10.96 3.55 9.29
CA GLY A 89 -10.17 4.04 10.42
C GLY A 89 -11.00 4.78 11.46
N LEU A 90 -10.57 4.68 12.73
CA LEU A 90 -11.06 5.48 13.84
C LEU A 90 -9.88 6.17 14.53
N LEU A 91 -9.97 7.50 14.65
CA LEU A 91 -8.94 8.31 15.28
C LEU A 91 -9.53 9.18 16.39
N SER A 92 -8.78 9.38 17.47
CA SER A 92 -9.13 10.38 18.47
C SER A 92 -7.91 11.18 18.91
N CYS A 93 -8.04 12.49 18.96
CA CYS A 93 -7.08 13.36 19.63
C CYS A 93 -7.80 14.48 20.37
N GLY A 94 -7.06 15.39 21.00
CA GLY A 94 -7.63 16.49 21.77
C GLY A 94 -8.83 17.18 21.09
N THR A 95 -8.69 17.55 19.80
CA THR A 95 -9.78 18.16 19.01
C THR A 95 -10.32 17.28 17.87
N GLY A 96 -9.69 16.13 17.59
CA GLY A 96 -9.93 15.30 16.39
C GLY A 96 -9.33 15.88 15.09
N VAL A 97 -9.12 17.20 15.00
CA VAL A 97 -8.68 17.87 13.77
C VAL A 97 -7.27 17.45 13.34
N GLY A 98 -6.32 17.40 14.27
CA GLY A 98 -4.92 17.10 13.96
C GLY A 98 -4.73 15.71 13.34
N VAL A 99 -5.36 14.69 13.93
CA VAL A 99 -5.30 13.32 13.40
C VAL A 99 -6.00 13.20 12.04
N SER A 100 -7.12 13.91 11.85
CA SER A 100 -7.84 13.94 10.56
C SER A 100 -6.98 14.56 9.44
N ILE A 101 -6.30 15.67 9.70
CA ILE A 101 -5.42 16.33 8.73
C ILE A 101 -4.28 15.41 8.29
N PHE A 102 -3.66 14.70 9.23
CA PHE A 102 -2.53 13.82 8.92
C PHE A 102 -2.96 12.54 8.22
N ALA A 103 -4.09 11.94 8.60
CA ALA A 103 -4.64 10.77 7.91
C ALA A 103 -4.96 11.08 6.44
N ASN A 104 -5.49 12.27 6.13
CA ASN A 104 -5.77 12.72 4.77
C ASN A 104 -4.54 12.91 3.87
N LYS A 105 -3.31 12.78 4.39
CA LYS A 105 -2.09 12.80 3.55
C LYS A 105 -1.91 11.52 2.75
N PHE A 106 -2.67 10.47 3.07
CA PHE A 106 -2.56 9.17 2.42
C PHE A 106 -3.56 9.07 1.27
N PRO A 107 -3.14 8.52 0.12
CA PRO A 107 -4.03 8.35 -1.03
C PRO A 107 -5.30 7.59 -0.66
N ARG A 108 -6.45 8.04 -1.17
CA ARG A 108 -7.77 7.39 -0.94
C ARG A 108 -8.24 7.38 0.52
N VAL A 109 -7.59 8.13 1.42
CA VAL A 109 -8.11 8.38 2.76
C VAL A 109 -8.95 9.63 2.74
N TYR A 110 -10.20 9.48 3.19
CA TYR A 110 -11.16 10.55 3.40
C TYR A 110 -11.50 10.58 4.89
N ALA A 111 -10.69 11.33 5.63
CA ALA A 111 -10.81 11.52 7.06
C ALA A 111 -11.61 12.79 7.38
N ALA A 112 -12.59 12.68 8.28
CA ALA A 112 -13.37 13.81 8.77
C ALA A 112 -13.44 13.83 10.29
N THR A 113 -13.34 15.03 10.87
CA THR A 113 -13.63 15.24 12.29
C THR A 113 -15.12 15.51 12.46
N CYS A 114 -15.82 14.65 13.20
CA CYS A 114 -17.26 14.79 13.44
C CYS A 114 -17.50 15.16 14.90
N SER A 115 -18.32 16.19 15.13
CA SER A 115 -18.69 16.65 16.48
C SER A 115 -20.09 16.19 16.88
N SER A 116 -20.88 15.66 15.92
CA SER A 116 -22.23 15.17 16.12
C SER A 116 -22.55 13.99 15.20
N ALA A 117 -23.59 13.21 15.52
CA ALA A 117 -24.06 12.14 14.66
C ALA A 117 -24.47 12.66 13.27
N GLY A 118 -25.05 13.87 13.20
CA GLY A 118 -25.39 14.52 11.93
C GLY A 118 -24.17 14.79 11.06
N ASP A 119 -23.05 15.22 11.65
CA ASP A 119 -21.78 15.40 10.93
C ASP A 119 -21.27 14.07 10.38
N ALA A 120 -21.39 12.99 11.16
CA ALA A 120 -21.00 11.65 10.73
C ALA A 120 -21.83 11.14 9.55
N VAL A 121 -23.16 11.33 9.57
CA VAL A 121 -24.03 11.00 8.42
C VAL A 121 -23.63 11.82 7.20
N ASN A 122 -23.45 13.13 7.34
CA ASN A 122 -23.05 14.01 6.25
C ASN A 122 -21.68 13.61 5.66
N ALA A 123 -20.68 13.34 6.51
CA ALA A 123 -19.34 12.95 6.08
C ALA A 123 -19.34 11.62 5.30
N ARG A 124 -20.15 10.65 5.72
CA ARG A 124 -20.33 9.39 4.98
C ARG A 124 -21.05 9.58 3.66
N SER A 125 -22.18 10.26 3.68
CA SER A 125 -23.04 10.44 2.50
C SER A 125 -22.37 11.27 1.42
N ILE A 126 -21.70 12.37 1.79
CA ILE A 126 -21.20 13.36 0.81
C ILE A 126 -19.76 13.04 0.39
N SER A 127 -18.94 12.54 1.31
CA SER A 127 -17.49 12.43 1.10
C SER A 127 -16.96 11.01 1.14
N ALA A 128 -17.85 10.01 1.25
CA ALA A 128 -17.46 8.61 1.43
C ALA A 128 -16.45 8.42 2.57
N CYS A 129 -16.54 9.23 3.64
CA CYS A 129 -15.58 9.28 4.74
C CYS A 129 -15.24 7.89 5.27
N ASN A 130 -13.98 7.47 5.14
CA ASN A 130 -13.50 6.14 5.53
C ASN A 130 -12.57 6.19 6.75
N VAL A 131 -12.30 7.38 7.29
CA VAL A 131 -11.63 7.55 8.59
C VAL A 131 -12.39 8.56 9.45
N LEU A 132 -12.97 8.11 10.55
CA LEU A 132 -13.66 8.99 11.49
C LEU A 132 -12.68 9.52 12.53
N ALA A 133 -12.65 10.83 12.74
CA ALA A 133 -11.93 11.46 13.85
C ALA A 133 -12.90 12.07 14.86
N VAL A 134 -12.66 11.84 16.15
CA VAL A 134 -13.50 12.34 17.26
C VAL A 134 -12.67 13.07 18.31
N SER A 135 -13.19 14.19 18.80
CA SER A 135 -12.52 15.00 19.83
C SER A 135 -12.57 14.34 21.21
N GLY A 136 -11.40 13.97 21.74
CA GLY A 136 -11.25 13.40 23.08
C GLY A 136 -11.54 14.39 24.21
N MET A 137 -11.37 15.70 23.98
CA MET A 137 -11.63 16.74 25.00
C MET A 137 -13.09 17.21 25.01
N ASN A 138 -13.78 17.16 23.86
CA ASN A 138 -15.08 17.83 23.70
C ASN A 138 -16.25 16.86 23.45
N THR A 139 -15.99 15.55 23.40
CA THR A 139 -17.04 14.55 23.11
C THR A 139 -17.20 13.59 24.28
N ALA A 140 -18.41 13.50 24.84
CA ALA A 140 -18.72 12.49 25.83
C ALA A 140 -18.77 11.09 25.18
N PRO A 141 -18.41 10.01 25.91
CA PRO A 141 -18.43 8.65 25.35
C PRO A 141 -19.76 8.24 24.73
N ASP A 142 -20.89 8.54 25.37
CA ASP A 142 -22.22 8.19 24.85
C ASP A 142 -22.55 8.91 23.54
N ASP A 143 -22.11 10.16 23.38
CA ASP A 143 -22.29 10.91 22.14
C ASP A 143 -21.32 10.43 21.07
N ALA A 144 -20.09 10.08 21.45
CA ALA A 144 -19.11 9.50 20.53
C ALA A 144 -19.60 8.15 19.97
N VAL A 145 -20.27 7.32 20.78
CA VAL A 145 -20.92 6.09 20.31
C VAL A 145 -21.97 6.41 19.25
N LYS A 146 -22.83 7.42 19.46
CA LYS A 146 -23.82 7.85 18.44
C LYS A 146 -23.15 8.33 17.15
N ILE A 147 -22.02 9.05 17.26
CA ILE A 147 -21.24 9.52 16.10
C ILE A 147 -20.69 8.33 15.32
N VAL A 148 -20.00 7.40 15.99
CA VAL A 148 -19.45 6.20 15.37
C VAL A 148 -20.56 5.36 14.76
N ASP A 149 -21.67 5.16 15.45
CA ASP A 149 -22.80 4.38 14.98
C ASP A 149 -23.41 4.95 13.70
N ALA A 150 -23.67 6.25 13.67
CA ALA A 150 -24.16 6.94 12.48
C ALA A 150 -23.18 6.82 11.29
N TRP A 151 -21.88 6.95 11.56
CA TRP A 151 -20.84 6.81 10.55
C TRP A 151 -20.70 5.37 10.02
N LEU A 152 -20.89 4.36 10.86
CA LEU A 152 -20.86 2.96 10.42
C LEU A 152 -21.99 2.66 9.45
N HIS A 153 -23.21 3.05 9.82
CA HIS A 153 -24.45 2.64 9.16
C HIS A 153 -24.87 3.52 7.98
N THR A 154 -24.21 4.65 7.74
CA THR A 154 -24.55 5.55 6.63
C THR A 154 -23.82 5.14 5.34
N PRO A 155 -24.56 4.75 4.27
CA PRO A 155 -23.98 4.52 2.95
C PRO A 155 -23.54 5.83 2.28
N PHE A 156 -22.58 5.71 1.36
CA PHE A 156 -22.25 6.84 0.48
C PHE A 156 -23.47 7.21 -0.38
N LYS A 157 -23.70 8.51 -0.60
CA LYS A 157 -24.81 9.09 -1.38
C LYS A 157 -26.21 8.90 -0.80
N ALA A 158 -26.34 8.41 0.43
CA ALA A 158 -27.65 8.30 1.07
C ALA A 158 -28.22 9.69 1.45
N PRO A 159 -29.55 9.84 1.58
CA PRO A 159 -30.14 11.02 2.20
C PRO A 159 -29.49 11.36 3.55
N CYS A 160 -29.23 12.64 3.81
CA CYS A 160 -28.53 13.07 5.02
C CYS A 160 -29.05 14.42 5.53
N PRO A 161 -28.65 14.88 6.73
CA PRO A 161 -29.08 16.19 7.24
C PRO A 161 -28.84 17.36 6.27
N ALA A 162 -27.75 17.34 5.49
CA ALA A 162 -27.46 18.37 4.50
C ALA A 162 -28.41 18.36 3.29
N SER A 163 -29.01 17.21 2.95
CA SER A 163 -30.08 17.12 1.94
C SER A 163 -31.47 17.38 2.53
N GLY A 164 -31.59 17.71 3.83
CA GLY A 164 -32.87 17.77 4.52
C GLY A 164 -33.50 16.39 4.77
N GLY A 165 -32.72 15.31 4.65
CA GLY A 165 -33.18 13.94 4.83
C GLY A 165 -33.96 13.36 3.64
N VAL A 166 -33.93 14.03 2.48
CA VAL A 166 -34.51 13.53 1.23
C VAL A 166 -33.42 13.12 0.24
N ASP A 167 -33.81 12.40 -0.82
CA ASP A 167 -32.91 12.03 -1.91
C ASP A 167 -32.28 13.27 -2.54
N TRP A 168 -31.05 13.10 -3.03
CA TRP A 168 -30.33 14.18 -3.69
C TRP A 168 -31.04 14.56 -5.00
N PRO A 169 -31.18 15.86 -5.30
CA PRO A 169 -31.54 16.32 -6.64
C PRO A 169 -30.63 15.70 -7.70
N ASP A 170 -31.16 15.45 -8.90
CA ASP A 170 -30.46 14.72 -9.98
C ASP A 170 -29.07 15.27 -10.30
N ASP A 171 -28.89 16.59 -10.23
CA ASP A 171 -27.60 17.26 -10.47
C ASP A 171 -26.57 16.96 -9.36
N ILE A 172 -27.01 16.95 -8.10
CA ILE A 172 -26.15 16.58 -6.96
C ILE A 172 -25.88 15.07 -6.96
N GLN A 173 -26.87 14.25 -7.29
CA GLN A 173 -26.70 12.81 -7.40
C GLN A 173 -25.67 12.48 -8.48
N ALA A 174 -25.76 13.10 -9.65
CA ALA A 174 -24.79 12.95 -10.72
C ALA A 174 -23.38 13.42 -10.30
N PHE A 175 -23.27 14.51 -9.53
CA PHE A 175 -22.00 14.93 -8.94
C PHE A 175 -21.41 13.85 -8.02
N LEU A 176 -22.20 13.34 -7.07
CA LEU A 176 -21.76 12.30 -6.14
C LEU A 176 -21.41 10.98 -6.85
N ASP A 177 -22.09 10.66 -7.94
CA ASP A 177 -21.81 9.49 -8.76
C ASP A 177 -20.44 9.52 -9.41
N ASN A 178 -19.98 10.71 -9.80
CA ASN A 178 -18.67 10.91 -10.43
C ASN A 178 -17.57 11.30 -9.43
N ALA A 179 -17.94 11.77 -8.22
CA ALA A 179 -17.03 12.38 -7.26
C ALA A 179 -15.78 11.53 -6.95
N THR A 180 -15.91 10.23 -6.71
CA THR A 180 -14.74 9.38 -6.38
C THR A 180 -13.75 9.28 -7.55
N ALA A 181 -14.26 9.19 -8.78
CA ALA A 181 -13.42 9.13 -9.97
C ALA A 181 -12.76 10.49 -10.26
N GLU A 182 -13.53 11.58 -10.14
CA GLU A 182 -13.03 12.94 -10.35
C GLU A 182 -12.01 13.35 -9.27
N MET A 183 -12.27 13.05 -7.99
CA MET A 183 -11.33 13.30 -6.89
C MET A 183 -10.01 12.53 -7.08
N ALA A 184 -10.07 11.28 -7.53
CA ALA A 184 -8.87 10.48 -7.82
C ALA A 184 -8.04 11.07 -8.97
N ALA A 185 -8.66 11.86 -9.85
CA ALA A 185 -7.99 12.57 -10.93
C ALA A 185 -7.36 13.91 -10.48
N ILE A 186 -7.52 14.35 -9.22
CA ILE A 186 -6.94 15.60 -8.71
C ILE A 186 -5.51 15.36 -8.18
N PRO A 187 -4.51 16.14 -8.61
CA PRO A 187 -4.59 17.25 -9.57
C PRO A 187 -4.70 16.73 -11.01
N ASN A 188 -5.67 17.27 -11.79
CA ASN A 188 -5.84 16.90 -13.19
C ASN A 188 -4.65 17.45 -13.99
N PRO A 189 -3.76 16.59 -14.54
CA PRO A 189 -2.57 17.05 -15.25
C PRO A 189 -2.89 17.63 -16.64
N SER A 190 -4.14 18.00 -16.93
CA SER A 190 -4.56 18.54 -18.22
C SER A 190 -3.92 19.90 -18.59
N SER A 191 -3.01 20.44 -17.77
CA SER A 191 -2.05 21.46 -18.20
C SER A 191 -0.68 20.85 -18.53
N ALA A 192 -0.52 20.54 -19.82
CA ALA A 192 0.72 20.49 -20.59
C ALA A 192 1.75 19.37 -20.29
N ALA A 193 1.88 18.55 -21.35
CA ALA A 193 2.96 17.64 -21.70
C ALA A 193 2.89 16.22 -21.14
N SER A 194 2.97 15.26 -22.06
CA SER A 194 3.34 13.86 -21.89
C SER A 194 4.76 13.68 -21.33
N THR A 195 5.10 14.44 -20.30
CA THR A 195 6.36 14.27 -19.59
C THR A 195 6.13 13.20 -18.54
N CYS A 196 6.61 11.99 -18.83
CA CYS A 196 6.78 10.93 -17.84
C CYS A 196 7.33 11.55 -16.54
N ALA A 197 6.65 11.35 -15.41
CA ALA A 197 7.03 11.95 -14.13
C ALA A 197 8.47 11.57 -13.74
N ILE A 198 8.90 10.38 -14.12
CA ILE A 198 10.29 9.93 -13.97
C ILE A 198 11.22 10.68 -14.93
N CYS A 199 10.81 10.96 -16.17
CA CYS A 199 11.56 11.81 -17.09
C CYS A 199 11.69 13.27 -16.59
N CYS A 200 10.72 13.78 -15.82
CA CYS A 200 10.84 15.08 -15.14
C CYS A 200 11.88 15.05 -14.04
N LEU A 201 11.88 14.00 -13.19
CA LEU A 201 12.93 13.79 -12.19
C LEU A 201 14.31 13.67 -12.86
N ARG A 202 14.39 12.99 -14.02
CA ARG A 202 15.60 12.79 -14.81
C ARG A 202 16.19 14.08 -15.39
N LYS A 203 15.36 15.10 -15.65
CA LYS A 203 15.78 16.28 -16.42
C LYS A 203 16.81 17.08 -15.62
N GLY A 204 18.03 17.17 -16.15
CA GLY A 204 19.12 17.92 -15.52
C GLY A 204 19.82 17.17 -14.38
N ILE A 205 19.63 15.85 -14.26
CA ILE A 205 20.43 15.04 -13.35
C ILE A 205 21.85 14.86 -13.91
N GLU A 206 22.83 15.23 -13.10
CA GLU A 206 24.21 14.79 -13.23
C GLU A 206 24.41 13.49 -12.42
N PHE A 207 24.98 12.48 -13.07
CA PHE A 207 25.24 11.18 -12.47
C PHE A 207 26.66 11.11 -11.93
N GLU A 208 26.83 10.42 -10.81
CA GLU A 208 28.14 10.17 -10.22
C GLU A 208 28.54 8.71 -10.44
N PRO A 209 29.78 8.41 -10.86
CA PRO A 209 30.25 7.04 -11.00
C PRO A 209 30.13 6.27 -9.68
N VAL A 210 29.64 5.03 -9.77
CA VAL A 210 29.64 4.11 -8.63
C VAL A 210 31.02 3.46 -8.58
N GLY A 211 31.92 3.97 -7.73
CA GLY A 211 33.34 3.59 -7.76
C GLY A 211 33.62 2.08 -7.64
N ILE A 212 32.75 1.34 -6.95
CA ILE A 212 32.83 -0.11 -6.76
C ILE A 212 32.18 -0.93 -7.89
N MET A 213 31.44 -0.29 -8.80
CA MET A 213 30.72 -0.94 -9.89
C MET A 213 31.13 -0.32 -11.25
N PRO A 214 32.16 -0.86 -11.91
CA PRO A 214 32.63 -0.34 -13.18
C PRO A 214 31.53 -0.23 -14.24
N GLY A 215 31.44 0.95 -14.87
CA GLY A 215 30.41 1.24 -15.86
C GLY A 215 29.03 1.54 -15.28
N GLY A 216 28.90 1.57 -13.95
CA GLY A 216 27.73 2.04 -13.22
C GLY A 216 27.86 3.51 -12.82
N GLU A 217 26.77 4.27 -12.95
CA GLU A 217 26.64 5.63 -12.45
C GLU A 217 25.27 5.78 -11.77
N MET A 218 25.19 6.58 -10.71
CA MET A 218 23.94 6.77 -9.97
C MET A 218 23.70 8.22 -9.57
N LYS A 219 22.43 8.54 -9.32
CA LYS A 219 22.02 9.73 -8.59
C LYS A 219 21.02 9.36 -7.51
N ILE A 220 21.35 9.66 -6.26
CA ILE A 220 20.39 9.61 -5.15
C ILE A 220 19.35 10.71 -5.35
N VAL A 221 18.07 10.33 -5.40
CA VAL A 221 16.92 11.25 -5.54
C VAL A 221 16.18 11.45 -4.21
N ARG A 222 16.39 10.56 -3.24
CA ARG A 222 15.92 10.67 -1.85
C ARG A 222 16.86 9.90 -0.94
N GLU A 223 17.23 10.49 0.19
CA GLU A 223 18.16 9.88 1.15
C GLU A 223 17.51 8.77 1.99
N SER A 224 16.29 8.95 2.50
CA SER A 224 15.66 7.98 3.42
C SER A 224 14.13 7.80 3.27
N PRO A 225 13.64 6.56 3.03
CA PRO A 225 14.43 5.44 2.54
C PRO A 225 15.09 5.81 1.20
N THR A 226 16.29 5.28 0.96
CA THR A 226 17.09 5.69 -0.18
C THR A 226 16.41 5.30 -1.48
N SER A 227 16.44 6.19 -2.45
CA SER A 227 16.09 5.85 -3.83
C SER A 227 17.01 6.57 -4.80
N ALA A 228 17.28 5.92 -5.91
CA ALA A 228 18.22 6.41 -6.91
C ALA A 228 17.74 6.10 -8.32
N ILE A 229 18.23 6.90 -9.27
CA ILE A 229 18.26 6.51 -10.68
C ILE A 229 19.67 5.99 -10.95
N VAL A 230 19.75 4.78 -11.47
CA VAL A 230 21.01 4.08 -11.74
C VAL A 230 21.11 3.78 -13.23
N ARG A 231 22.32 3.88 -13.77
CA ARG A 231 22.63 3.52 -15.14
C ARG A 231 23.83 2.61 -15.20
N PHE A 232 23.79 1.68 -16.13
CA PHE A 232 24.92 0.87 -16.51
C PHE A 232 25.11 0.86 -18.02
N LYS A 233 26.36 0.85 -18.45
CA LYS A 233 26.72 0.65 -19.86
C LYS A 233 26.47 -0.79 -20.31
N ALA A 234 26.17 -0.95 -21.59
CA ALA A 234 26.08 -2.26 -22.21
C ALA A 234 27.38 -3.07 -21.97
N GLY A 235 27.23 -4.33 -21.57
CA GLY A 235 28.35 -5.22 -21.23
C GLY A 235 28.84 -5.13 -19.79
N SER A 236 28.37 -4.16 -18.99
CA SER A 236 28.69 -4.09 -17.57
C SER A 236 28.16 -5.30 -16.81
N VAL A 237 28.84 -5.61 -15.71
CA VAL A 237 28.49 -6.69 -14.78
C VAL A 237 28.53 -6.14 -13.37
N GLU A 238 27.51 -6.45 -12.58
CA GLU A 238 27.58 -6.36 -11.13
C GLU A 238 27.98 -7.74 -10.61
N PRO A 239 29.12 -7.86 -9.90
CA PRO A 239 29.49 -9.10 -9.24
C PRO A 239 28.44 -9.55 -8.24
N ALA A 240 28.49 -10.81 -7.80
CA ALA A 240 27.60 -11.26 -6.73
C ALA A 240 27.73 -10.33 -5.51
N HIS A 241 26.59 -9.82 -5.03
CA HIS A 241 26.53 -8.89 -3.92
C HIS A 241 25.19 -9.00 -3.19
N HIS A 242 25.13 -8.43 -1.99
CA HIS A 242 23.90 -8.28 -1.23
C HIS A 242 23.80 -6.89 -0.58
N HIS A 243 22.61 -6.61 -0.04
CA HIS A 243 22.26 -5.39 0.67
C HIS A 243 21.71 -5.73 2.06
N THR A 244 21.87 -4.83 3.04
CA THR A 244 21.22 -5.00 4.36
C THR A 244 19.71 -4.90 4.24
N PHE A 245 19.22 -3.98 3.41
CA PHE A 245 17.79 -3.74 3.19
C PHE A 245 17.33 -4.36 1.87
N GLY A 246 16.07 -4.81 1.84
CA GLY A 246 15.43 -5.21 0.59
C GLY A 246 15.34 -4.02 -0.36
N HIS A 247 15.29 -4.30 -1.65
CA HIS A 247 15.13 -3.27 -2.65
C HIS A 247 14.23 -3.70 -3.79
N ASP A 248 13.51 -2.75 -4.33
CA ASP A 248 12.73 -2.91 -5.54
C ASP A 248 13.25 -1.99 -6.64
N LEU A 249 13.16 -2.46 -7.88
CA LEU A 249 13.54 -1.67 -9.05
C LEU A 249 12.53 -1.80 -10.16
N VAL A 250 12.47 -0.75 -10.98
CA VAL A 250 11.79 -0.75 -12.28
C VAL A 250 12.78 -0.37 -13.37
N VAL A 251 12.89 -1.22 -14.40
CA VAL A 251 13.71 -0.91 -15.56
C VAL A 251 13.01 0.16 -16.37
N MET A 252 13.64 1.34 -16.46
CA MET A 252 13.08 2.45 -17.23
C MET A 252 13.42 2.32 -18.72
N LYS A 253 14.60 1.76 -19.01
CA LYS A 253 15.09 1.52 -20.36
C LYS A 253 16.22 0.50 -20.35
N GLY A 254 16.27 -0.37 -21.33
CA GLY A 254 17.36 -1.31 -21.58
C GLY A 254 17.03 -2.73 -21.13
N LYS A 255 18.02 -3.61 -21.24
CA LYS A 255 17.87 -5.03 -20.95
C LYS A 255 18.97 -5.51 -20.02
N LYS A 256 18.59 -6.16 -18.93
CA LYS A 256 19.50 -6.81 -17.98
C LYS A 256 18.99 -8.18 -17.56
N LYS A 257 19.89 -9.03 -17.06
CA LYS A 257 19.52 -10.26 -16.37
C LYS A 257 20.06 -10.24 -14.95
N VAL A 258 19.21 -10.60 -14.02
CA VAL A 258 19.52 -10.71 -12.59
C VAL A 258 19.49 -12.19 -12.22
N TRP A 259 20.58 -12.69 -11.66
CA TRP A 259 20.66 -14.01 -11.06
C TRP A 259 20.57 -13.87 -9.56
N ASN A 260 19.48 -14.35 -8.95
CA ASN A 260 19.39 -14.47 -7.51
C ASN A 260 20.04 -15.81 -7.10
N LEU A 261 21.25 -15.74 -6.59
CA LEU A 261 22.07 -16.90 -6.26
C LEU A 261 21.58 -17.60 -4.98
N THR A 262 20.96 -16.85 -4.06
CA THR A 262 20.32 -17.41 -2.87
C THR A 262 19.17 -18.34 -3.25
N LYS A 263 18.30 -17.89 -4.15
CA LYS A 263 17.11 -18.63 -4.60
C LYS A 263 17.39 -19.58 -5.77
N LYS A 264 18.51 -19.42 -6.45
CA LYS A 264 18.86 -20.14 -7.69
C LYS A 264 17.83 -19.89 -8.80
N GLU A 265 17.38 -18.65 -8.88
CA GLU A 265 16.45 -18.15 -9.89
C GLU A 265 17.12 -17.07 -10.73
N SER A 266 16.63 -16.86 -11.95
CA SER A 266 17.10 -15.78 -12.80
C SER A 266 15.92 -15.05 -13.44
N TYR A 267 16.11 -13.75 -13.66
CA TYR A 267 15.09 -12.86 -14.20
C TYR A 267 15.71 -12.05 -15.33
N ASP A 268 15.19 -12.25 -16.54
CA ASP A 268 15.45 -11.37 -17.68
C ASP A 268 14.48 -10.19 -17.59
N LEU A 269 15.03 -8.97 -17.52
CA LEU A 269 14.28 -7.73 -17.31
C LEU A 269 14.49 -6.78 -18.50
N GLU A 270 13.40 -6.22 -18.99
CA GLU A 270 13.34 -5.20 -20.05
C GLU A 270 12.49 -3.97 -19.65
N ASP A 271 12.28 -3.04 -20.57
CA ASP A 271 11.55 -1.78 -20.33
C ASP A 271 10.20 -2.01 -19.64
N GLY A 272 10.06 -1.46 -18.43
CA GLY A 272 8.84 -1.54 -17.62
C GLY A 272 8.82 -2.70 -16.61
N ASP A 273 9.74 -3.64 -16.70
CA ASP A 273 9.79 -4.76 -15.76
C ASP A 273 10.20 -4.33 -14.36
N PHE A 274 9.62 -5.02 -13.39
CA PHE A 274 9.81 -4.80 -11.96
C PHE A 274 10.47 -6.02 -11.32
N LEU A 275 11.40 -5.80 -10.40
CA LEU A 275 11.96 -6.87 -9.57
C LEU A 275 12.13 -6.38 -8.13
N PHE A 276 11.66 -7.19 -7.19
CA PHE A 276 11.97 -7.05 -5.77
C PHE A 276 13.00 -8.10 -5.35
N THR A 277 14.07 -7.64 -4.71
CA THR A 277 15.11 -8.47 -4.09
C THR A 277 15.03 -8.31 -2.57
N PRO A 278 14.70 -9.37 -1.82
CA PRO A 278 14.70 -9.35 -0.37
C PRO A 278 16.05 -8.97 0.24
N ALA A 279 16.01 -8.46 1.47
CA ALA A 279 17.20 -8.19 2.28
C ALA A 279 18.10 -9.43 2.39
N GLY A 280 19.41 -9.26 2.19
CA GLY A 280 20.39 -10.33 2.29
C GLY A 280 20.40 -11.36 1.15
N ASP A 281 19.50 -11.28 0.16
CA ASP A 281 19.58 -12.13 -1.02
C ASP A 281 20.82 -11.74 -1.85
N VAL A 282 21.69 -12.72 -2.11
CA VAL A 282 22.88 -12.54 -2.94
C VAL A 282 22.47 -12.63 -4.40
N HIS A 283 22.84 -11.62 -5.19
CA HIS A 283 22.50 -11.58 -6.60
C HIS A 283 23.62 -11.01 -7.47
N ARG A 284 23.62 -11.41 -8.74
CA ARG A 284 24.56 -10.97 -9.78
C ARG A 284 23.79 -10.39 -10.95
N VAL A 285 24.35 -9.42 -11.68
CA VAL A 285 23.64 -8.77 -12.79
C VAL A 285 24.53 -8.63 -14.02
N LYS A 286 23.94 -8.83 -15.21
CA LYS A 286 24.55 -8.49 -16.50
C LYS A 286 23.66 -7.52 -17.26
N TYR A 287 24.28 -6.50 -17.82
CA TYR A 287 23.62 -5.49 -18.65
C TYR A 287 23.88 -5.79 -20.13
N PHE A 288 22.85 -6.15 -20.88
CA PHE A 288 22.98 -6.49 -22.31
C PHE A 288 22.92 -5.25 -23.21
N THR A 289 22.27 -4.19 -22.73
CA THR A 289 22.25 -2.87 -23.38
C THR A 289 22.59 -1.79 -22.36
N ASP A 290 22.80 -0.55 -22.81
CA ASP A 290 22.76 0.60 -21.91
C ASP A 290 21.41 0.56 -21.18
N THR A 291 21.45 0.50 -19.86
CA THR A 291 20.29 0.25 -19.02
C THR A 291 20.16 1.33 -17.97
N GLU A 292 18.96 1.89 -17.81
CA GLU A 292 18.60 2.87 -16.80
C GLU A 292 17.43 2.30 -15.99
N PHE A 293 17.51 2.37 -14.67
CA PHE A 293 16.45 1.89 -13.79
C PHE A 293 16.32 2.80 -12.57
N PHE A 294 15.09 2.87 -12.05
CA PHE A 294 14.83 3.46 -10.76
C PHE A 294 14.84 2.35 -9.72
N ILE A 295 15.51 2.58 -8.59
CA ILE A 295 15.64 1.61 -7.51
C ILE A 295 15.37 2.30 -6.18
N ARG A 296 14.72 1.59 -5.28
CA ARG A 296 14.41 2.01 -3.92
C ARG A 296 14.81 0.90 -2.96
N TRP A 297 15.48 1.28 -1.88
CA TRP A 297 15.75 0.40 -0.75
C TRP A 297 14.69 0.60 0.33
N ASP A 298 14.42 -0.42 1.13
CA ASP A 298 13.55 -0.31 2.31
C ASP A 298 14.18 0.53 3.44
N GLY A 299 15.49 0.80 3.35
CA GLY A 299 16.27 1.61 4.28
C GLY A 299 17.33 2.44 3.56
N ASP A 300 18.54 2.48 4.13
CA ASP A 300 19.67 3.20 3.54
C ASP A 300 20.34 2.37 2.43
N TRP A 301 20.92 3.05 1.44
CA TRP A 301 21.73 2.38 0.43
C TRP A 301 23.06 1.90 1.03
N ASP A 302 23.30 0.60 0.90
CA ASP A 302 24.58 -0.05 1.11
C ASP A 302 24.82 -1.07 0.00
N ILE A 303 25.97 -1.72 -0.01
CA ILE A 303 26.26 -2.86 -0.89
C ILE A 303 27.49 -3.59 -0.38
N PHE A 304 27.42 -4.92 -0.39
CA PHE A 304 28.51 -5.80 0.04
C PHE A 304 28.83 -6.77 -1.08
N LEU A 305 30.04 -6.68 -1.62
CA LEU A 305 30.50 -7.58 -2.68
C LEU A 305 30.84 -8.95 -2.08
N ASP A 306 30.24 -10.00 -2.64
CA ASP A 306 30.47 -11.41 -2.29
C ASP A 306 31.36 -12.13 -3.31
N GLU A 307 31.68 -11.45 -4.41
CA GLU A 307 32.46 -11.96 -5.53
C GLU A 307 33.25 -10.83 -6.20
N ASP A 308 34.41 -11.15 -6.79
CA ASP A 308 35.17 -10.21 -7.61
C ASP A 308 34.67 -10.15 -9.06
N LEU A 309 35.03 -9.08 -9.77
CA LEU A 309 34.52 -8.82 -11.12
C LEU A 309 34.95 -9.87 -12.16
N GLU A 310 36.14 -10.44 -12.04
CA GLU A 310 36.61 -11.43 -13.02
C GLU A 310 35.89 -12.76 -12.82
N ALA A 311 35.73 -13.20 -11.57
CA ALA A 311 34.93 -14.37 -11.22
C ALA A 311 33.47 -14.23 -11.71
N ALA A 312 32.88 -13.05 -11.55
CA ALA A 312 31.53 -12.77 -12.03
C ALA A 312 31.39 -12.92 -13.55
N LYS A 313 32.35 -12.37 -14.31
CA LYS A 313 32.38 -12.47 -15.78
C LYS A 313 32.52 -13.93 -16.23
N GLU A 314 33.45 -14.68 -15.65
CA GLU A 314 33.66 -16.09 -15.99
C GLU A 314 32.42 -16.95 -15.70
N ALA A 315 31.76 -16.73 -14.55
CA ALA A 315 30.54 -17.44 -14.18
C ALA A 315 29.41 -17.20 -15.17
N ILE A 316 29.21 -15.93 -15.53
CA ILE A 316 28.21 -15.49 -16.52
C ILE A 316 28.49 -16.11 -17.89
N ASP A 317 29.73 -16.03 -18.39
CA ASP A 317 30.07 -16.51 -19.72
C ASP A 317 29.90 -18.03 -19.84
N LYS A 318 30.26 -18.76 -18.77
CA LYS A 318 30.01 -20.20 -18.67
C LYS A 318 28.53 -20.54 -18.72
N GLU A 319 27.69 -19.77 -18.02
CA GLU A 319 26.24 -20.00 -17.99
C GLU A 319 25.59 -19.71 -19.35
N LEU A 320 25.91 -18.55 -19.94
CA LEU A 320 25.40 -18.17 -21.27
C LEU A 320 25.84 -19.16 -22.36
N ALA A 321 27.04 -19.71 -22.27
CA ALA A 321 27.52 -20.76 -23.18
C ALA A 321 26.78 -22.10 -23.00
N SER A 322 26.21 -22.36 -21.82
CA SER A 322 25.52 -23.61 -21.51
C SER A 322 24.08 -23.68 -22.03
N GLY A 323 23.52 -22.55 -22.50
CA GLY A 323 22.17 -22.48 -23.09
C GLY A 323 21.03 -22.81 -22.13
N LYS A 324 21.29 -22.87 -20.82
CA LYS A 324 20.25 -23.00 -19.79
C LYS A 324 19.64 -21.62 -19.57
N ASN A 325 18.42 -21.43 -20.06
CA ASN A 325 17.54 -20.32 -19.66
C ASN A 325 16.80 -20.68 -18.38
#